data_AF-A0A395L7B0-F1
#
_entry.id   AF-A0A395L7B0-F1
#
_cell.length_a   1.000
_cell.length_b   1.000
_cell.length_c   1.000
_cell.angle_alpha   90.00
_cell.angle_beta   90.00
_cell.angle_gamma   90.00
#
_symmetry.space_group_name_H-M   'P 1'
#
loop_
_entity.id
_entity.type
_entity.pdbx_description
1 polymer ?
#
loop_
_entity_poly.entity_id
_entity_poly.type
_entity_poly.pdbx_seq_one_letter_code
_entity_poly.pdbx_strand_id
1 'polypeptide(L)'
;MNSIFEKSRTLRRIEEVMTDVLLCELLGTKPQFVKDLCNALGIAGSGAAVSVRRSVHETSLGETDVEAVIAVGAEKLGVLIENKVRALLMPDQLGRYRRRGDDGLKRGLWQSYVVAMFSPESYRAYIPAEDAAVVDGFITYEWVKRWLEEEDAAANAFKIYTLEEAINDARTGYVKRADSRMTNFHQSVYSIAAKHYPQLRMAWLEQAGYDSSIIHLPHALPARGDSLLMKMKMGTAELRVESRDPIGAERALNAILPEGWRTTRAKGYAGVEIAVGILDVTREFQLIEPHVRDFLIALNDLQEFYHRVDVAEAIEANRGIRPTRSRSVPDINSTDPR
;
A
#
# COMPACT_ATOMS: atom_id res chain seq x y z
N MET A 1 23.97 -9.01 -22.25
CA MET A 1 23.83 -7.73 -22.96
C MET A 1 22.82 -6.92 -22.17
N ASN A 2 23.19 -5.80 -21.53
CA ASN A 2 22.22 -5.02 -20.76
C ASN A 2 21.11 -4.51 -21.70
N SER A 3 19.87 -4.84 -21.37
CA SER A 3 18.71 -4.47 -22.18
C SER A 3 18.58 -2.95 -22.30
N ILE A 4 17.88 -2.48 -23.34
CA ILE A 4 17.59 -1.05 -23.50
C ILE A 4 16.83 -0.47 -22.28
N PHE A 5 16.07 -1.33 -21.59
CA PHE A 5 15.26 -0.97 -20.44
C PHE A 5 16.10 -0.74 -19.18
N GLU A 6 17.11 -1.58 -18.94
CA GLU A 6 18.10 -1.36 -17.87
C GLU A 6 18.86 -0.05 -18.06
N LYS A 7 19.36 0.20 -19.27
CA LYS A 7 20.13 1.42 -19.57
C LYS A 7 19.29 2.68 -19.37
N SER A 8 18.02 2.61 -19.73
CA SER A 8 17.08 3.74 -19.65
C SER A 8 16.46 3.91 -18.27
N ARG A 9 16.65 2.95 -17.34
CA ARG A 9 15.91 2.87 -16.06
C ARG A 9 14.41 3.05 -16.27
N THR A 10 13.87 2.30 -17.22
CA THR A 10 12.50 2.48 -17.72
C THR A 10 11.46 2.39 -16.62
N LEU A 11 11.66 1.49 -15.66
CA LEU A 11 10.82 1.37 -14.47
C LEU A 11 11.61 1.88 -13.27
N ARG A 12 11.03 2.82 -12.51
CA ARG A 12 11.66 3.36 -11.28
C ARG A 12 11.30 2.56 -10.03
N ARG A 13 10.22 1.78 -10.10
CA ARG A 13 9.65 0.98 -9.03
C ARG A 13 8.67 -0.01 -9.63
N ILE A 14 8.63 -1.22 -9.08
CA ILE A 14 7.58 -2.18 -9.38
C ILE A 14 6.45 -2.13 -8.34
N GLU A 15 5.23 -1.98 -8.83
CA GLU A 15 4.01 -2.17 -8.06
C GLU A 15 3.40 -3.53 -8.41
N GLU A 16 2.74 -4.20 -7.46
CA GLU A 16 2.16 -5.55 -7.61
C GLU A 16 1.21 -5.66 -8.82
N VAL A 17 0.46 -4.58 -9.12
CA VAL A 17 -0.39 -4.48 -10.31
C VAL A 17 0.36 -4.77 -11.62
N MET A 18 1.64 -4.42 -11.72
CA MET A 18 2.42 -4.67 -12.93
C MET A 18 2.69 -6.16 -13.11
N THR A 19 3.00 -6.88 -12.03
CA THR A 19 3.25 -8.32 -12.07
C THR A 19 1.94 -9.10 -12.17
N ASP A 20 0.83 -8.61 -11.59
CA ASP A 20 -0.52 -9.17 -11.82
C ASP A 20 -0.87 -9.20 -13.30
N VAL A 21 -0.75 -8.05 -13.97
CA VAL A 21 -1.14 -7.90 -15.39
C VAL A 21 -0.26 -8.76 -16.29
N LEU A 22 1.04 -8.85 -15.97
CA LEU A 22 1.96 -9.75 -16.66
C LEU A 22 1.49 -11.20 -16.51
N LEU A 23 1.17 -11.65 -15.29
CA LEU A 23 0.70 -13.01 -15.07
C LEU A 23 -0.64 -13.29 -15.76
N CYS A 24 -1.58 -12.34 -15.73
CA CYS A 24 -2.85 -12.47 -16.45
C CYS A 24 -2.64 -12.62 -17.96
N GLU A 25 -1.71 -11.86 -18.54
CA GLU A 25 -1.37 -11.98 -19.95
C GLU A 25 -0.83 -13.38 -20.27
N LEU A 26 0.15 -13.88 -19.51
CA LEU A 26 0.72 -15.21 -19.74
C LEU A 26 -0.34 -16.31 -19.61
N LEU A 27 -1.19 -16.25 -18.57
CA LEU A 27 -2.27 -17.22 -18.38
C LEU A 27 -3.30 -17.17 -19.53
N GLY A 28 -3.56 -15.98 -20.08
CA GLY A 28 -4.55 -15.78 -21.13
C GLY A 28 -4.04 -16.03 -22.56
N THR A 29 -2.74 -15.86 -22.82
CA THR A 29 -2.18 -15.86 -24.18
C THR A 29 -1.20 -17.00 -24.46
N LYS A 30 -0.68 -17.68 -23.42
CA LYS A 30 0.36 -18.71 -23.55
C LYS A 30 -0.10 -20.07 -23.03
N PRO A 31 -0.73 -20.93 -23.88
CA PRO A 31 -1.19 -22.26 -23.46
C PRO A 31 -0.07 -23.15 -22.89
N GLN A 32 1.14 -23.04 -23.43
CA GLN A 32 2.29 -23.79 -22.92
C GLN A 32 2.71 -23.33 -21.52
N PHE A 33 2.66 -22.02 -21.24
CA PHE A 33 2.88 -21.49 -19.88
C PHE A 33 1.88 -22.05 -18.89
N VAL A 34 0.58 -22.06 -19.24
CA VAL A 34 -0.48 -22.62 -18.38
C VAL A 34 -0.19 -24.08 -18.05
N LYS A 35 0.23 -24.87 -19.05
CA LYS A 35 0.60 -26.27 -18.87
C LYS A 35 1.79 -26.44 -17.94
N ASP A 36 2.85 -25.66 -18.14
CA ASP A 36 4.07 -25.74 -17.34
C ASP A 36 3.84 -25.25 -15.89
N LEU A 37 2.99 -24.24 -15.72
CA LEU A 37 2.53 -23.76 -14.41
C LEU A 37 1.73 -24.84 -13.68
N CYS A 38 0.78 -25.50 -14.35
CA CYS A 38 0.02 -26.59 -13.74
C CYS A 38 0.95 -27.75 -13.32
N ASN A 39 1.90 -28.13 -14.17
CA ASN A 39 2.89 -29.15 -13.83
C ASN A 39 3.73 -28.74 -12.61
N ALA A 40 4.16 -27.47 -12.53
CA ALA A 40 4.89 -26.93 -11.37
C ALA A 40 4.08 -26.98 -10.07
N LEU A 41 2.75 -26.90 -10.17
CA LEU A 41 1.81 -27.05 -9.06
C LEU A 41 1.35 -28.52 -8.85
N GLY A 42 1.94 -29.50 -9.56
CA GLY A 42 1.60 -30.92 -9.43
C GLY A 42 0.28 -31.34 -10.09
N ILE A 43 -0.28 -30.50 -10.97
CA ILE A 43 -1.53 -30.75 -11.69
C ILE A 43 -1.21 -31.29 -13.08
N ALA A 44 -1.60 -32.54 -13.33
CA ALA A 44 -1.46 -33.18 -14.63
C ALA A 44 -2.69 -32.95 -15.52
N GLY A 45 -2.51 -33.03 -16.84
CA GLY A 45 -3.62 -33.04 -17.80
C GLY A 45 -4.33 -31.69 -18.00
N SER A 46 -3.67 -30.59 -17.62
CA SER A 46 -4.18 -29.24 -17.85
C SER A 46 -4.27 -28.89 -19.33
N GLY A 47 -5.39 -28.29 -19.72
CA GLY A 47 -5.62 -27.61 -20.99
C GLY A 47 -5.40 -26.10 -20.87
N ALA A 48 -6.10 -25.34 -21.72
CA ALA A 48 -6.02 -23.88 -21.70
C ALA A 48 -6.79 -23.27 -20.52
N ALA A 49 -6.41 -22.03 -20.16
CA ALA A 49 -7.24 -21.21 -19.30
C ALA A 49 -8.56 -20.87 -20.02
N VAL A 50 -9.69 -21.11 -19.35
CA VAL A 50 -11.03 -20.75 -19.84
C VAL A 50 -11.49 -19.40 -19.31
N SER A 51 -10.87 -18.91 -18.23
CA SER A 51 -11.09 -17.58 -17.67
C SER A 51 -9.85 -17.12 -16.92
N VAL A 52 -9.53 -15.83 -17.04
CA VAL A 52 -8.48 -15.17 -16.26
C VAL A 52 -9.02 -13.82 -15.84
N ARG A 53 -8.98 -13.54 -14.53
CA ARG A 53 -9.53 -12.32 -13.92
C ARG A 53 -8.51 -11.76 -12.95
N ARG A 54 -8.41 -10.44 -12.88
CA ARG A 54 -7.56 -9.71 -11.93
C ARG A 54 -8.44 -8.99 -10.91
N SER A 55 -8.00 -8.87 -9.67
CA SER A 55 -8.63 -8.04 -8.64
C SER A 55 -10.11 -8.42 -8.46
N VAL A 56 -10.38 -9.68 -8.12
CA VAL A 56 -11.74 -10.21 -8.05
C VAL A 56 -12.35 -9.96 -6.68
N HIS A 57 -13.42 -9.16 -6.61
CA HIS A 57 -14.10 -8.73 -5.37
C HIS A 57 -15.52 -9.30 -5.21
N GLU A 58 -15.91 -10.32 -5.99
CA GLU A 58 -17.31 -10.77 -6.13
C GLU A 58 -17.97 -11.31 -4.84
N THR A 59 -17.23 -11.39 -3.74
CA THR A 59 -17.70 -11.92 -2.45
C THR A 59 -17.24 -11.02 -1.31
N SER A 60 -17.95 -11.02 -0.18
CA SER A 60 -17.51 -10.37 1.07
C SER A 60 -16.23 -10.99 1.68
N LEU A 61 -15.65 -12.00 1.03
CA LEU A 61 -14.49 -12.76 1.48
C LEU A 61 -13.15 -12.10 1.13
N GLY A 62 -13.15 -10.93 0.48
CA GLY A 62 -11.95 -10.17 0.13
C GLY A 62 -11.58 -10.28 -1.35
N GLU A 63 -10.48 -9.61 -1.69
CA GLU A 63 -9.91 -9.56 -3.05
C GLU A 63 -9.06 -10.80 -3.35
N THR A 64 -9.15 -11.28 -4.59
CA THR A 64 -8.17 -12.21 -5.19
C THR A 64 -7.39 -11.47 -6.27
N ASP A 65 -6.06 -11.42 -6.13
CA ASP A 65 -5.19 -10.64 -7.02
C ASP A 65 -5.29 -11.15 -8.46
N VAL A 66 -5.10 -12.46 -8.65
CA VAL A 66 -5.31 -13.14 -9.93
C VAL A 66 -6.10 -14.43 -9.71
N GLU A 67 -7.15 -14.61 -10.51
CA GLU A 67 -7.96 -15.81 -10.54
C GLU A 67 -7.95 -16.39 -11.96
N ALA A 68 -7.60 -17.66 -12.10
CA ALA A 68 -7.73 -18.38 -13.36
C ALA A 68 -8.60 -19.61 -13.20
N VAL A 69 -9.36 -19.93 -14.24
CA VAL A 69 -10.07 -21.20 -14.36
C VAL A 69 -9.44 -21.95 -15.51
N ILE A 70 -8.96 -23.17 -15.26
CA ILE A 70 -8.22 -23.99 -16.21
C ILE A 70 -9.02 -25.26 -16.48
N ALA A 71 -9.10 -25.67 -17.74
CA ALA A 71 -9.69 -26.96 -18.09
C ALA A 71 -8.73 -28.10 -17.71
N VAL A 72 -9.21 -29.12 -17.00
CA VAL A 72 -8.45 -30.34 -16.69
C VAL A 72 -9.32 -31.53 -17.09
N GLY A 73 -9.07 -32.08 -18.28
CA GLY A 73 -9.98 -33.05 -18.90
C GLY A 73 -11.39 -32.46 -19.09
N ALA A 74 -12.39 -33.08 -18.45
CA ALA A 74 -13.78 -32.61 -18.46
C ALA A 74 -14.12 -31.66 -17.29
N GLU A 75 -13.18 -31.45 -16.37
CA GLU A 75 -13.37 -30.64 -15.17
C GLU A 75 -12.72 -29.26 -15.31
N LYS A 76 -13.11 -28.37 -14.40
CA LYS A 76 -12.53 -27.04 -14.23
C LYS A 76 -11.79 -26.98 -12.90
N LEU A 77 -10.56 -26.50 -12.97
CA LEU A 77 -9.73 -26.18 -11.82
C LEU A 77 -9.73 -24.67 -11.61
N GLY A 78 -10.05 -24.21 -10.39
CA GLY A 78 -9.78 -22.85 -9.95
C GLY A 78 -8.32 -22.68 -9.50
N VAL A 79 -7.61 -21.70 -10.01
CA VAL A 79 -6.27 -21.31 -9.54
C VAL A 79 -6.38 -19.91 -8.95
N LEU A 80 -6.32 -19.83 -7.63
CA LEU A 80 -6.45 -18.59 -6.88
C LEU A 80 -5.05 -18.13 -6.47
N ILE A 81 -4.61 -16.99 -6.99
CA ILE A 81 -3.22 -16.56 -6.90
C ILE A 81 -3.16 -15.25 -6.12
N GLU A 82 -2.45 -15.29 -5.00
CA GLU A 82 -2.05 -14.10 -4.23
C GLU A 82 -0.69 -13.63 -4.75
N ASN A 83 -0.53 -12.34 -5.03
CA ASN A 83 0.69 -11.77 -5.56
C ASN A 83 1.39 -10.87 -4.53
N LYS A 84 2.71 -11.04 -4.38
CA LYS A 84 3.53 -10.24 -3.48
C LYS A 84 4.87 -9.88 -4.11
N VAL A 85 5.16 -8.59 -4.15
CA VAL A 85 6.51 -8.08 -4.44
C VAL A 85 7.22 -7.73 -3.14
N ARG A 86 6.53 -6.98 -2.26
CA ARG A 86 7.16 -6.32 -1.08
C ARG A 86 6.27 -6.22 0.15
N ALA A 87 4.94 -6.25 -0.03
CA ALA A 87 4.00 -6.11 1.08
C ALA A 87 4.11 -7.33 2.00
N LEU A 88 3.84 -7.15 3.29
CA LEU A 88 3.63 -8.29 4.17
C LEU A 88 2.32 -8.97 3.81
N LEU A 89 2.27 -10.27 4.08
CA LEU A 89 1.01 -10.98 4.12
C LEU A 89 0.20 -10.47 5.32
N MET A 90 -1.05 -10.06 5.08
CA MET A 90 -1.95 -9.72 6.18
C MET A 90 -2.40 -11.00 6.89
N PRO A 91 -2.72 -10.96 8.19
CA PRO A 91 -3.27 -12.11 8.91
C PRO A 91 -4.47 -12.74 8.19
N ASP A 92 -4.52 -14.07 8.14
CA ASP A 92 -5.59 -14.86 7.51
C ASP A 92 -5.82 -14.52 6.02
N GLN A 93 -4.88 -13.83 5.38
CA GLN A 93 -5.04 -13.42 3.98
C GLN A 93 -5.16 -14.62 3.05
N LEU A 94 -4.38 -15.69 3.28
CA LEU A 94 -4.46 -16.91 2.47
C LEU A 94 -5.63 -17.81 2.90
N GLY A 95 -6.06 -17.73 4.15
CA GLY A 95 -7.30 -18.38 4.61
C GLY A 95 -8.53 -17.84 3.88
N ARG A 96 -8.56 -16.55 3.50
CA ARG A 96 -9.61 -15.99 2.62
C ARG A 96 -9.66 -16.66 1.25
N TYR A 97 -8.51 -17.00 0.67
CA TYR A 97 -8.45 -17.67 -0.63
C TYR A 97 -9.01 -19.09 -0.55
N ARG A 98 -8.74 -19.82 0.54
CA ARG A 98 -9.38 -21.13 0.79
C ARG A 98 -10.89 -21.01 0.86
N ARG A 99 -11.41 -20.07 1.65
CA ARG A 99 -12.86 -19.84 1.75
C ARG A 99 -13.49 -19.48 0.40
N ARG A 100 -12.79 -18.71 -0.44
CA ARG A 100 -13.23 -18.40 -1.81
C ARG A 100 -13.22 -19.64 -2.70
N GLY A 101 -12.18 -20.46 -2.62
CA GLY A 101 -12.11 -21.76 -3.30
C GLY A 101 -13.31 -22.64 -2.98
N ASP A 102 -13.64 -22.75 -1.69
CA ASP A 102 -14.80 -23.51 -1.21
C ASP A 102 -16.14 -22.92 -1.68
N ASP A 103 -16.27 -21.58 -1.73
CA ASP A 103 -17.45 -20.92 -2.30
C ASP A 103 -17.59 -21.24 -3.80
N GLY A 104 -16.50 -21.24 -4.55
CA GLY A 104 -16.50 -21.59 -5.96
C GLY A 104 -16.86 -23.06 -6.23
N LEU A 105 -16.49 -23.98 -5.34
CA LEU A 105 -16.97 -25.37 -5.37
C LEU A 105 -18.49 -25.42 -5.19
N LYS A 106 -19.02 -24.76 -4.15
CA LYS A 106 -20.46 -24.73 -3.84
C LYS A 106 -21.30 -24.12 -4.98
N ARG A 107 -20.74 -23.13 -5.67
CA ARG A 107 -21.38 -22.42 -6.79
C ARG A 107 -21.17 -23.10 -8.15
N GLY A 108 -20.37 -24.17 -8.21
CA GLY A 108 -20.06 -24.88 -9.46
C GLY A 108 -19.19 -24.07 -10.42
N LEU A 109 -18.40 -23.12 -9.92
CA LEU A 109 -17.42 -22.37 -10.73
C LEU A 109 -16.26 -23.29 -11.20
N TRP A 110 -15.89 -24.23 -10.33
CA TRP A 110 -14.88 -25.27 -10.56
C TRP A 110 -15.22 -26.54 -9.77
N GLN A 111 -14.59 -27.66 -10.12
CA GLN A 111 -14.71 -28.96 -9.43
C GLN A 111 -13.61 -29.18 -8.39
N SER A 112 -12.48 -28.51 -8.57
CA SER A 112 -11.35 -28.48 -7.63
C SER A 112 -10.69 -27.10 -7.69
N TYR A 113 -9.88 -26.76 -6.68
CA TYR A 113 -9.11 -25.53 -6.71
C TYR A 113 -7.76 -25.67 -6.02
N VAL A 114 -6.84 -24.77 -6.35
CA VAL A 114 -5.56 -24.57 -5.66
C VAL A 114 -5.37 -23.10 -5.30
N VAL A 115 -4.68 -22.85 -4.20
CA VAL A 115 -4.21 -21.54 -3.76
C VAL A 115 -2.70 -21.48 -4.00
N ALA A 116 -2.28 -20.59 -4.88
CA ALA A 116 -0.87 -20.40 -5.20
C ALA A 116 -0.40 -19.00 -4.81
N MET A 117 0.91 -18.86 -4.61
CA MET A 117 1.51 -17.58 -4.29
C MET A 117 2.50 -17.17 -5.39
N PHE A 118 2.32 -15.97 -5.94
CA PHE A 118 3.15 -15.40 -7.00
C PHE A 118 4.08 -14.34 -6.40
N SER A 119 5.38 -14.62 -6.30
CA SER A 119 6.33 -13.72 -5.63
C SER A 119 7.78 -13.99 -6.03
N PRO A 120 8.73 -13.14 -5.61
CA PRO A 120 10.14 -13.53 -5.57
C PRO A 120 10.34 -14.79 -4.71
N GLU A 121 11.28 -15.65 -5.06
CA GLU A 121 11.59 -16.87 -4.30
C GLU A 121 12.00 -16.57 -2.85
N SER A 122 12.76 -15.48 -2.67
CA SER A 122 13.17 -15.00 -1.35
C SER A 122 11.99 -14.65 -0.43
N TYR A 123 10.81 -14.36 -0.98
CA TYR A 123 9.64 -13.99 -0.18
C TYR A 123 9.14 -15.15 0.69
N ARG A 124 9.34 -16.40 0.24
CA ARG A 124 8.89 -17.61 0.95
C ARG A 124 9.40 -17.68 2.38
N ALA A 125 10.60 -17.15 2.65
CA ALA A 125 11.19 -17.13 3.99
C ALA A 125 10.45 -16.22 4.98
N TYR A 126 9.54 -15.35 4.52
CA TYR A 126 8.80 -14.40 5.33
C TYR A 126 7.34 -14.79 5.56
N ILE A 127 6.89 -15.91 5.01
CA ILE A 127 5.52 -16.38 5.16
C ILE A 127 5.42 -17.12 6.49
N PRO A 128 4.49 -16.72 7.39
CA PRO A 128 4.22 -17.46 8.62
C PRO A 128 3.91 -18.93 8.34
N ALA A 129 4.31 -19.83 9.23
CA ALA A 129 4.13 -21.27 9.01
C ALA A 129 2.65 -21.67 8.83
N GLU A 130 1.74 -21.00 9.53
CA GLU A 130 0.29 -21.19 9.42
C GLU A 130 -0.25 -20.80 8.04
N ASP A 131 0.20 -19.68 7.49
CA ASP A 131 -0.15 -19.22 6.15
C ASP A 131 0.51 -20.09 5.07
N ALA A 132 1.75 -20.50 5.27
CA ALA A 132 2.45 -21.40 4.35
C ALA A 132 1.75 -22.76 4.24
N ALA A 133 1.10 -23.25 5.31
CA ALA A 133 0.37 -24.51 5.31
C ALA A 133 -0.91 -24.48 4.44
N VAL A 134 -1.45 -23.30 4.16
CA VAL A 134 -2.63 -23.15 3.29
C VAL A 134 -2.29 -22.82 1.83
N VAL A 135 -1.01 -22.79 1.46
CA VAL A 135 -0.55 -22.61 0.06
C VAL A 135 -0.29 -23.96 -0.59
N ASP A 136 -0.93 -24.23 -1.73
CA ASP A 136 -0.70 -25.46 -2.50
C ASP A 136 0.60 -25.39 -3.32
N GLY A 137 1.03 -24.19 -3.72
CA GLY A 137 2.29 -24.04 -4.44
C GLY A 137 2.75 -22.60 -4.65
N PHE A 138 3.99 -22.48 -5.11
CA PHE A 138 4.64 -21.19 -5.36
C PHE A 138 4.97 -21.04 -6.84
N ILE A 139 4.55 -19.91 -7.41
CA ILE A 139 4.93 -19.49 -8.75
C ILE A 139 5.97 -18.39 -8.53
N THR A 140 7.26 -18.70 -8.64
CA THR A 140 8.28 -17.68 -8.35
C THR A 140 8.51 -16.76 -9.54
N TYR A 141 8.85 -15.51 -9.29
CA TYR A 141 9.24 -14.56 -10.34
C TYR A 141 10.45 -15.08 -11.11
N GLU A 142 11.39 -15.73 -10.42
CA GLU A 142 12.54 -16.39 -11.01
C GLU A 142 12.14 -17.53 -11.96
N TRP A 143 11.13 -18.32 -11.62
CA TRP A 143 10.62 -19.38 -12.49
C TRP A 143 9.95 -18.79 -13.73
N VAL A 144 9.07 -17.78 -13.58
CA VAL A 144 8.42 -17.13 -14.72
C VAL A 144 9.45 -16.41 -15.61
N LYS A 145 10.44 -15.74 -15.03
CA LYS A 145 11.52 -15.09 -15.77
C LYS A 145 12.27 -16.11 -16.63
N ARG A 146 12.68 -17.25 -16.06
CA ARG A 146 13.37 -18.32 -16.79
C ARG A 146 12.50 -18.87 -17.92
N TRP A 147 11.21 -19.09 -17.67
CA TRP A 147 10.28 -19.55 -18.68
C TRP A 147 10.21 -18.58 -19.87
N LEU A 148 10.16 -17.26 -19.61
CA LEU A 148 10.14 -16.23 -20.66
C LEU A 148 11.46 -16.15 -21.43
N GLU A 149 12.59 -16.35 -20.76
CA GLU A 149 13.92 -16.42 -21.39
C GLU A 149 14.03 -17.63 -22.32
N GLU A 150 13.51 -18.79 -21.92
CA GLU A 150 13.47 -20.02 -22.70
C GLU A 150 12.48 -19.95 -23.87
N GLU A 151 11.35 -19.25 -23.72
CA GLU A 151 10.38 -19.06 -24.79
C GLU A 151 10.93 -18.17 -25.90
N ASP A 152 11.30 -16.93 -25.57
CA ASP A 152 11.93 -15.95 -26.48
C ASP A 152 12.39 -14.74 -25.66
N ALA A 153 13.67 -14.73 -25.28
CA ALA A 153 14.25 -13.65 -24.48
C ALA A 153 14.15 -12.26 -25.13
N ALA A 154 14.19 -12.18 -26.47
CA ALA A 154 14.15 -10.90 -27.17
C ALA A 154 12.72 -10.34 -27.22
N ALA A 155 11.74 -11.17 -27.58
CA ALA A 155 10.33 -10.78 -27.61
C ALA A 155 9.78 -10.48 -26.20
N ASN A 156 10.30 -11.15 -25.18
CA ASN A 156 9.88 -10.98 -23.79
C ASN A 156 10.78 -10.04 -22.96
N ALA A 157 11.73 -9.34 -23.58
CA ALA A 157 12.74 -8.54 -22.88
C ALA A 157 12.15 -7.55 -21.85
N PHE A 158 11.01 -6.91 -22.14
CA PHE A 158 10.36 -6.00 -21.20
C PHE A 158 9.70 -6.72 -20.00
N LYS A 159 9.09 -7.89 -20.23
CA LYS A 159 8.51 -8.71 -19.17
C LYS A 159 9.59 -9.26 -18.24
N ILE A 160 10.68 -9.75 -18.83
CA ILE A 160 11.88 -10.21 -18.12
C ILE A 160 12.46 -9.09 -17.27
N TYR A 161 12.64 -7.88 -17.84
CA TYR A 161 13.10 -6.70 -17.11
C TYR A 161 12.15 -6.34 -15.95
N THR A 162 10.83 -6.39 -16.16
CA THR A 162 9.84 -6.12 -15.11
C THR A 162 9.98 -7.07 -13.92
N LEU A 163 10.12 -8.38 -14.18
CA LEU A 163 10.31 -9.38 -13.12
C LEU A 163 11.68 -9.23 -12.43
N GLU A 164 12.72 -8.90 -13.19
CA GLU A 164 14.06 -8.66 -12.63
C GLU A 164 14.08 -7.45 -11.69
N GLU A 165 13.45 -6.34 -12.08
CA GLU A 165 13.29 -5.20 -11.19
C GLU A 165 12.42 -5.55 -9.98
N ALA A 166 11.40 -6.40 -10.12
CA ALA A 166 10.57 -6.83 -8.99
C ALA A 166 11.36 -7.68 -7.98
N ILE A 167 12.21 -8.59 -8.48
CA ILE A 167 13.12 -9.40 -7.67
C ILE A 167 14.15 -8.50 -6.98
N ASN A 168 14.73 -7.54 -7.70
CA ASN A 168 15.69 -6.59 -7.15
C ASN A 168 15.04 -5.66 -6.12
N ASP A 169 13.82 -5.18 -6.36
CA ASP A 169 13.03 -4.38 -5.41
C ASP A 169 12.73 -5.18 -4.14
N ALA A 170 12.51 -6.49 -4.23
CA ALA A 170 12.35 -7.34 -3.05
C ALA A 170 13.66 -7.59 -2.28
N ARG A 171 14.81 -7.51 -2.95
CA ARG A 171 16.15 -7.67 -2.34
C ARG A 171 16.71 -6.37 -1.77
N THR A 172 16.46 -5.24 -2.43
CA THR A 172 16.97 -3.90 -2.08
C THR A 172 15.95 -3.11 -1.26
N GLY A 173 14.67 -3.35 -1.50
CA GLY A 173 13.56 -2.85 -0.73
C GLY A 173 13.46 -3.61 0.58
N TYR A 174 13.39 -2.81 1.63
CA TYR A 174 12.94 -3.20 2.95
C TYR A 174 11.70 -4.10 2.88
N VAL A 175 11.89 -5.42 2.98
CA VAL A 175 10.80 -6.34 3.32
C VAL A 175 10.35 -5.89 4.69
N LYS A 176 9.16 -5.28 4.78
CA LYS A 176 8.55 -5.01 6.08
C LYS A 176 8.52 -6.35 6.78
N ARG A 177 9.34 -6.56 7.81
CA ARG A 177 9.13 -7.66 8.73
C ARG A 177 8.12 -7.15 9.74
N ALA A 178 7.09 -7.95 10.03
CA ALA A 178 6.24 -7.67 11.18
C ALA A 178 7.18 -7.64 12.39
N ASP A 179 7.22 -6.51 13.08
CA ASP A 179 7.98 -6.40 14.31
C ASP A 179 6.98 -6.36 15.46
N SER A 180 6.94 -7.44 16.23
CA SER A 180 6.12 -7.52 17.43
C SER A 180 6.47 -6.39 18.41
N ARG A 181 7.73 -5.92 18.43
CA ARG A 181 8.15 -4.76 19.22
C ARG A 181 7.54 -3.47 18.69
N MET A 182 7.61 -3.20 17.39
CA MET A 182 7.00 -2.00 16.81
C MET A 182 5.47 -2.03 16.92
N THR A 183 4.85 -3.20 16.76
CA THR A 183 3.41 -3.38 16.93
C THR A 183 3.01 -3.12 18.38
N ASN A 184 3.68 -3.75 19.35
CA ASN A 184 3.44 -3.51 20.77
C ASN A 184 3.70 -2.05 21.15
N PHE A 185 4.71 -1.41 20.54
CA PHE A 185 4.97 0.00 20.73
C PHE A 185 3.78 0.86 20.26
N HIS A 186 3.32 0.70 19.01
CA HIS A 186 2.16 1.44 18.48
C HIS A 186 0.89 1.24 19.33
N GLN A 187 0.64 0.01 19.77
CA GLN A 187 -0.50 -0.32 20.62
C GLN A 187 -0.37 0.27 22.04
N SER A 188 0.85 0.36 22.57
CA SER A 188 1.12 1.01 23.85
C SER A 188 0.94 2.53 23.76
N VAL A 189 1.40 3.15 22.67
CA VAL A 189 1.13 4.58 22.38
C VAL A 189 -0.37 4.82 22.26
N TYR A 190 -1.09 3.97 21.50
CA TYR A 190 -2.55 4.04 21.38
C TYR A 190 -3.22 3.98 22.75
N SER A 191 -2.80 3.06 23.62
CA SER A 191 -3.40 2.89 24.95
C SER A 191 -3.27 4.15 25.82
N ILE A 192 -2.12 4.83 25.75
CA ILE A 192 -1.89 6.10 26.44
C ILE A 192 -2.74 7.21 25.79
N ALA A 193 -2.71 7.33 24.46
CA ALA A 193 -3.45 8.34 23.70
C ALA A 193 -4.96 8.23 23.92
N ALA A 194 -5.53 7.03 23.80
CA ALA A 194 -6.96 6.80 23.99
C ALA A 194 -7.43 7.12 25.43
N LYS A 195 -6.58 6.86 26.43
CA LYS A 195 -6.89 7.12 27.84
C LYS A 195 -6.73 8.58 28.24
N HIS A 196 -5.68 9.25 27.78
CA HIS A 196 -5.28 10.57 28.26
C HIS A 196 -5.52 11.71 27.25
N TYR A 197 -5.60 11.39 25.96
CA TYR A 197 -5.74 12.33 24.85
C TYR A 197 -6.78 11.86 23.81
N PRO A 198 -8.03 11.52 24.22
CA PRO A 198 -9.03 10.96 23.31
C PRO A 198 -9.37 11.87 22.12
N GLN A 199 -9.17 13.18 22.25
CA GLN A 199 -9.31 14.18 21.20
C GLN A 199 -8.37 13.96 20.01
N LEU A 200 -7.20 13.33 20.21
CA LEU A 200 -6.27 13.00 19.14
C LEU A 200 -6.79 11.89 18.21
N ARG A 201 -7.81 11.14 18.65
CA ARG A 201 -8.52 10.12 17.83
C ARG A 201 -7.55 9.19 17.08
N MET A 202 -6.47 8.78 17.76
CA MET A 202 -5.49 7.86 17.21
C MET A 202 -6.18 6.55 16.84
N ALA A 203 -5.92 6.03 15.64
CA ALA A 203 -6.49 4.76 15.20
C ALA A 203 -5.74 3.59 15.85
N TRP A 204 -6.48 2.52 16.16
CA TRP A 204 -5.87 1.25 16.53
C TRP A 204 -5.08 0.68 15.34
N LEU A 205 -3.94 0.06 15.63
CA LEU A 205 -3.10 -0.60 14.63
C LEU A 205 -2.90 -2.07 15.02
N GLU A 206 -3.37 -2.98 14.16
CA GLU A 206 -3.21 -4.42 14.37
C GLU A 206 -1.75 -4.85 14.19
N GLN A 207 -1.05 -4.29 13.20
CA GLN A 207 0.36 -4.62 12.91
C GLN A 207 1.14 -3.40 12.40
N ALA A 208 2.34 -3.21 12.93
CA ALA A 208 3.31 -2.23 12.44
C ALA A 208 4.48 -2.92 11.72
N GLY A 209 4.92 -2.33 10.62
CA GLY A 209 6.20 -2.74 9.99
C GLY A 209 7.39 -2.25 10.82
N TYR A 210 8.53 -2.95 10.74
CA TYR A 210 9.76 -2.66 11.50
C TYR A 210 10.28 -1.18 11.42
N ASP A 211 9.86 -0.38 10.42
CA ASP A 211 10.28 1.02 10.18
C ASP A 211 9.07 1.95 10.13
N SER A 212 7.98 1.56 10.79
CA SER A 212 6.82 2.42 11.01
C SER A 212 7.14 3.50 12.05
N SER A 213 8.21 4.27 11.78
CA SER A 213 8.76 5.31 12.64
C SER A 213 7.94 6.59 12.68
N ILE A 214 6.82 6.62 11.94
CA ILE A 214 5.85 7.70 11.90
C ILE A 214 4.47 7.15 12.26
N ILE A 215 3.81 7.78 13.24
CA ILE A 215 2.39 7.52 13.56
C ILE A 215 1.57 8.64 12.94
N HIS A 216 0.58 8.27 12.12
CA HIS A 216 -0.34 9.21 11.47
C HIS A 216 -1.65 9.29 12.25
N LEU A 217 -2.14 10.51 12.50
CA LEU A 217 -3.41 10.77 13.17
C LEU A 217 -4.32 11.59 12.25
N PRO A 218 -4.84 11.00 11.16
CA PRO A 218 -5.64 11.72 10.17
C PRO A 218 -7.03 12.13 10.68
N HIS A 219 -7.51 11.53 11.77
CA HIS A 219 -8.83 11.81 12.34
C HIS A 219 -8.79 12.81 13.49
N ALA A 220 -7.59 13.30 13.86
CA ALA A 220 -7.42 14.30 14.91
C ALA A 220 -8.00 15.67 14.52
N LEU A 221 -8.09 15.96 13.22
CA LEU A 221 -8.49 17.26 12.70
C LEU A 221 -9.77 17.15 11.84
N PRO A 222 -10.63 18.19 11.81
CA PRO A 222 -11.91 18.15 11.12
C PRO A 222 -11.82 18.34 9.60
N ALA A 223 -10.76 18.98 9.09
CA ALA A 223 -10.65 19.30 7.67
C ALA A 223 -10.05 18.17 6.84
N ARG A 224 -10.56 18.00 5.62
CA ARG A 224 -10.11 16.98 4.68
C ARG A 224 -8.70 17.30 4.20
N GLY A 225 -7.73 16.47 4.61
CA GLY A 225 -6.35 16.53 4.15
C GLY A 225 -5.35 16.95 5.23
N ASP A 226 -5.82 17.67 6.25
CA ASP A 226 -4.99 18.09 7.37
C ASP A 226 -4.73 16.89 8.30
N SER A 227 -3.54 16.82 8.89
CA SER A 227 -3.18 15.67 9.73
C SER A 227 -2.16 16.03 10.79
N LEU A 228 -2.15 15.25 11.87
CA LEU A 228 -1.06 15.25 12.85
C LEU A 228 -0.18 14.01 12.66
N LEU A 229 1.12 14.16 12.90
CA LEU A 229 2.12 13.11 12.74
C LEU A 229 3.10 13.09 13.91
N MET A 230 3.37 11.91 14.46
CA MET A 230 4.47 11.66 15.39
C MET A 230 5.66 11.09 14.62
N LYS A 231 6.75 11.86 14.43
CA LYS A 231 7.95 11.42 13.70
C LYS A 231 9.06 11.02 14.67
N MET A 232 9.08 9.75 15.06
CA MET A 232 9.94 9.24 16.14
C MET A 232 11.43 9.36 15.84
N LYS A 233 11.86 9.01 14.63
CA LYS A 233 13.27 9.11 14.20
C LYS A 233 13.73 10.55 14.00
N MET A 234 12.82 11.45 13.63
CA MET A 234 13.12 12.86 13.41
C MET A 234 13.03 13.68 14.70
N GLY A 235 12.40 13.12 15.72
CA GLY A 235 12.21 13.76 17.02
C GLY A 235 11.19 14.89 17.01
N THR A 236 10.20 14.86 16.12
CA THR A 236 9.24 15.96 15.96
C THR A 236 7.78 15.49 15.92
N ALA A 237 6.89 16.27 16.55
CA ALA A 237 5.46 16.23 16.27
C ALA A 237 5.16 17.24 15.15
N GLU A 238 4.33 16.88 14.17
CA GLU A 238 4.02 17.74 13.01
C GLU A 238 2.51 17.86 12.79
N LEU A 239 2.04 19.10 12.63
CA LEU A 239 0.77 19.43 11.99
C LEU A 239 1.02 19.65 10.50
N ARG A 240 0.24 19.02 9.63
CA ARG A 240 0.20 19.31 8.19
C ARG A 240 -1.13 19.92 7.82
N VAL A 241 -1.05 21.03 7.10
CA VAL A 241 -2.20 21.73 6.52
C VAL A 241 -2.11 21.61 5.00
N GLU A 242 -3.08 20.93 4.40
CA GLU A 242 -3.13 20.79 2.94
C GLU A 242 -3.44 22.15 2.31
N SER A 243 -2.61 22.54 1.34
CA SER A 243 -2.75 23.83 0.66
C SER A 243 -2.22 23.78 -0.77
N ARG A 244 -2.92 24.49 -1.66
CA ARG A 244 -2.46 24.75 -3.03
C ARG A 244 -1.47 25.91 -3.13
N ASP A 245 -1.36 26.72 -2.08
CA ASP A 245 -0.31 27.74 -1.90
C ASP A 245 0.47 27.45 -0.60
N PRO A 246 1.33 26.41 -0.60
CA PRO A 246 2.08 26.03 0.58
C PRO A 246 3.11 27.09 1.01
N ILE A 247 3.48 28.04 0.13
CA ILE A 247 4.38 29.15 0.47
C ILE A 247 3.61 30.22 1.26
N GLY A 248 2.43 30.62 0.76
CA GLY A 248 1.55 31.55 1.46
C GLY A 248 1.10 31.02 2.81
N ALA A 249 0.67 29.74 2.85
CA ALA A 249 0.26 29.07 4.08
C ALA A 249 1.39 28.98 5.11
N GLU A 250 2.60 28.60 4.71
CA GLU A 250 3.76 28.58 5.60
C GLU A 250 4.05 29.97 6.18
N ARG A 251 4.07 31.01 5.34
CA ARG A 251 4.34 32.38 5.78
C ARG A 251 3.29 32.86 6.79
N ALA A 252 2.02 32.55 6.56
CA ALA A 252 0.92 32.92 7.45
C ALA A 252 1.04 32.20 8.80
N LEU A 253 1.31 30.89 8.79
CA LEU A 253 1.52 30.11 10.00
C LEU A 253 2.73 30.61 10.79
N ASN A 254 3.85 30.90 10.11
CA ASN A 254 5.07 31.38 10.74
C ASN A 254 4.90 32.72 11.48
N ALA A 255 3.96 33.56 11.04
CA ALA A 255 3.69 34.85 11.68
C ALA A 255 2.96 34.72 13.04
N ILE A 256 2.34 33.58 13.31
CA ILE A 256 1.51 33.32 14.50
C ILE A 256 2.04 32.13 15.32
N LEU A 257 3.23 31.63 14.99
CA LEU A 257 3.86 30.51 15.69
C LEU A 257 4.23 30.87 17.14
N PRO A 258 4.00 29.95 18.09
CA PRO A 258 4.61 30.02 19.42
C PRO A 258 6.15 29.96 19.35
N GLU A 259 6.80 30.48 20.38
CA GLU A 259 8.26 30.41 20.52
C GLU A 259 8.75 28.95 20.59
N GLY A 260 9.86 28.65 19.90
CA GLY A 260 10.45 27.32 19.87
C GLY A 260 9.82 26.34 18.86
N TRP A 261 8.72 26.73 18.20
CA TRP A 261 8.11 25.95 17.12
C TRP A 261 8.67 26.39 15.77
N ARG A 262 8.51 25.56 14.74
CA ARG A 262 8.99 25.89 13.38
C ARG A 262 7.98 25.50 12.32
N THR A 263 8.03 26.14 11.16
CA THR A 263 7.29 25.67 9.99
C THR A 263 8.09 24.69 9.15
N THR A 264 7.37 23.88 8.38
CA THR A 264 7.90 23.05 7.29
C THR A 264 7.06 23.25 6.03
N ARG A 265 7.58 22.81 4.89
CA ARG A 265 6.89 22.96 3.60
C ARG A 265 7.17 21.81 2.66
N ALA A 266 6.14 21.40 1.92
CA ALA A 266 6.26 20.51 0.76
C ALA A 266 5.30 20.95 -0.36
N LYS A 267 5.31 20.22 -1.49
CA LYS A 267 4.57 20.58 -2.72
C LYS A 267 3.04 20.75 -2.52
N GLY A 268 2.44 20.14 -1.51
CA GLY A 268 0.99 20.18 -1.28
C GLY A 268 0.56 20.51 0.15
N TYR A 269 1.50 20.90 1.02
CA TYR A 269 1.17 21.27 2.39
C TYR A 269 2.18 22.26 2.97
N ALA A 270 1.70 23.06 3.91
CA ALA A 270 2.52 23.75 4.90
C ALA A 270 2.39 23.01 6.24
N GLY A 271 3.47 22.94 7.00
CA GLY A 271 3.50 22.23 8.27
C GLY A 271 3.98 23.10 9.42
N VAL A 272 3.65 22.66 10.64
CA VAL A 272 4.14 23.21 11.90
C VAL A 272 4.70 22.07 12.72
N GLU A 273 5.92 22.22 13.22
CA GLU A 273 6.62 21.21 14.00
C GLU A 273 6.99 21.71 15.40
N ILE A 274 6.83 20.81 16.37
CA ILE A 274 7.39 20.92 17.71
C ILE A 274 8.53 19.91 17.83
N ALA A 275 9.70 20.36 18.24
CA ALA A 275 10.82 19.49 18.58
C ALA A 275 10.58 18.83 19.94
N VAL A 276 10.68 17.51 19.99
CA VAL A 276 10.47 16.71 21.21
C VAL A 276 11.76 15.97 21.57
N GLY A 277 12.34 15.25 20.61
CA GLY A 277 13.54 14.44 20.80
C GLY A 277 13.45 13.09 20.09
N ILE A 278 14.59 12.54 19.67
CA ILE A 278 14.61 11.26 18.94
C ILE A 278 14.18 10.13 19.89
N LEU A 279 13.21 9.35 19.46
CA LEU A 279 12.70 8.22 20.22
C LEU A 279 13.30 6.91 19.71
N ASP A 280 14.13 6.28 20.54
CA ASP A 280 14.68 4.95 20.27
C ASP A 280 13.70 3.84 20.69
N VAL A 281 12.90 3.41 19.71
CA VAL A 281 11.90 2.33 19.84
C VAL A 281 12.50 0.93 20.06
N THR A 282 13.84 0.80 20.07
CA THR A 282 14.49 -0.48 20.40
C THR A 282 14.62 -0.73 21.91
N ARG A 283 14.45 0.32 22.72
CA ARG A 283 14.49 0.24 24.19
C ARG A 283 13.18 -0.27 24.78
N GLU A 284 13.23 -0.76 26.02
CA GLU A 284 12.03 -1.19 26.75
C GLU A 284 11.01 -0.05 26.88
N PHE A 285 9.73 -0.35 26.67
CA PHE A 285 8.67 0.67 26.59
C PHE A 285 8.59 1.51 27.87
N GLN A 286 8.73 0.89 29.04
CA GLN A 286 8.69 1.55 30.34
C GLN A 286 9.76 2.65 30.48
N LEU A 287 10.91 2.50 29.81
CA LEU A 287 11.99 3.49 29.84
C LEU A 287 11.74 4.66 28.88
N ILE A 288 10.97 4.45 27.82
CA ILE A 288 10.69 5.46 26.79
C ILE A 288 9.29 6.06 26.91
N GLU A 289 8.42 5.51 27.78
CA GLU A 289 7.06 5.99 28.00
C GLU A 289 7.00 7.49 28.35
N PRO A 290 7.85 8.05 29.23
CA PRO A 290 7.83 9.49 29.50
C PRO A 290 8.03 10.32 28.22
N HIS A 291 8.96 9.89 27.36
CA HIS A 291 9.22 10.57 26.10
C HIS A 291 8.07 10.40 25.09
N VAL A 292 7.38 9.26 25.08
CA VAL A 292 6.13 9.07 24.33
C VAL A 292 5.06 10.06 24.80
N ARG A 293 4.96 10.31 26.11
CA ARG A 293 4.01 11.30 26.66
C ARG A 293 4.35 12.71 26.20
N ASP A 294 5.63 13.08 26.13
CA ASP A 294 6.05 14.38 25.59
C ASP A 294 5.62 14.55 24.12
N PHE A 295 5.68 13.49 23.32
CA PHE A 295 5.14 13.52 21.96
C PHE A 295 3.62 13.71 21.92
N LEU A 296 2.87 13.04 22.80
CA LEU A 296 1.42 13.19 22.88
C LEU A 296 1.00 14.59 23.37
N ILE A 297 1.77 15.19 24.27
CA ILE A 297 1.60 16.59 24.69
C ILE A 297 1.80 17.50 23.49
N ALA A 298 2.91 17.35 22.76
CA ALA A 298 3.18 18.16 21.58
C ALA A 298 2.10 18.00 20.48
N LEU A 299 1.59 16.78 20.27
CA LEU A 299 0.46 16.56 19.34
C LEU A 299 -0.82 17.25 19.81
N ASN A 300 -1.09 17.25 21.12
CA ASN A 300 -2.22 17.97 21.69
C ASN A 300 -2.05 19.49 21.50
N ASP A 301 -0.87 20.03 21.77
CA ASP A 301 -0.59 21.46 21.59
C ASP A 301 -0.77 21.89 20.12
N LEU A 302 -0.35 21.05 19.17
CA LEU A 302 -0.57 21.27 17.73
C LEU A 302 -2.06 21.22 17.37
N GLN A 303 -2.84 20.35 18.00
CA GLN A 303 -4.29 20.28 17.80
C GLN A 303 -4.99 21.53 18.36
N GLU A 304 -4.61 21.98 19.56
CA GLU A 304 -5.14 23.20 20.16
C GLU A 304 -4.75 24.44 19.34
N PHE A 305 -3.51 24.49 18.87
CA PHE A 305 -3.04 25.53 17.95
C PHE A 305 -3.89 25.57 16.68
N TYR A 306 -4.16 24.42 16.05
CA TYR A 306 -5.02 24.33 14.87
C TYR A 306 -6.43 24.90 15.10
N HIS A 307 -6.97 24.75 16.33
CA HIS A 307 -8.30 25.21 16.68
C HIS A 307 -8.39 26.68 17.12
N ARG A 308 -7.27 27.39 17.24
CA ARG A 308 -7.30 28.83 17.49
C ARG A 308 -7.91 29.57 16.30
N VAL A 309 -8.70 30.60 16.60
CA VAL A 309 -9.44 31.38 15.59
C VAL A 309 -8.50 32.01 14.55
N ASP A 310 -7.41 32.64 15.00
CA ASP A 310 -6.41 33.27 14.14
C ASP A 310 -5.67 32.26 13.24
N VAL A 311 -5.40 31.07 13.76
CA VAL A 311 -4.79 29.97 12.99
C VAL A 311 -5.76 29.42 11.96
N ALA A 312 -7.01 29.14 12.35
CA ALA A 312 -8.03 28.65 11.44
C ALA A 312 -8.28 29.64 10.29
N GLU A 313 -8.37 30.94 10.59
CA GLU A 313 -8.50 31.99 9.57
C GLU A 313 -7.29 32.03 8.63
N ALA A 314 -6.07 31.94 9.17
CA ALA A 314 -4.85 31.88 8.38
C ALA A 314 -4.82 30.65 7.47
N ILE A 315 -5.24 29.49 7.96
CA ILE A 315 -5.34 28.25 7.18
C ILE A 315 -6.34 28.43 6.04
N GLU A 316 -7.58 28.84 6.34
CA GLU A 316 -8.64 28.95 5.33
C GLU A 316 -8.31 30.00 4.26
N ALA A 317 -7.75 31.15 4.64
CA ALA A 317 -7.32 32.19 3.70
C ALA A 317 -6.26 31.68 2.70
N ASN A 318 -5.48 30.67 3.10
CA ASN A 318 -4.37 30.13 2.32
C ASN A 318 -4.61 28.69 1.81
N ARG A 319 -5.83 28.13 1.90
CA ARG A 319 -6.16 26.83 1.28
C ARG A 319 -6.18 26.88 -0.25
N GLY A 320 -6.42 28.07 -0.82
CA GLY A 320 -6.63 28.31 -2.24
C GLY A 320 -8.11 28.19 -2.62
N ILE A 321 -8.71 29.29 -3.07
CA ILE A 321 -10.14 29.38 -3.45
C ILE A 321 -10.49 28.29 -4.48
N ARG A 322 -11.53 27.49 -4.21
CA ARG A 322 -12.23 26.73 -5.26
C ARG A 322 -12.92 27.78 -6.14
N PRO A 323 -12.65 27.92 -7.45
CA PRO A 323 -13.49 28.75 -8.28
C PRO A 323 -14.89 28.14 -8.19
N THR A 324 -15.84 28.87 -7.60
CA THR A 324 -17.24 28.62 -7.86
C THR A 324 -17.37 28.66 -9.37
N ARG A 325 -17.77 27.53 -9.99
CA ARG A 325 -18.17 27.54 -11.41
C ARG A 325 -19.22 28.64 -11.54
N SER A 326 -18.84 29.78 -12.09
CA SER A 326 -19.81 30.74 -12.60
C SER A 326 -20.62 29.95 -13.61
N ARG A 327 -21.93 29.85 -13.38
CA ARG A 327 -22.85 29.44 -14.43
C ARG A 327 -22.67 30.47 -15.53
N SER A 328 -22.02 30.08 -16.63
CA SER A 328 -22.04 30.83 -17.86
C SER A 328 -23.51 30.97 -18.27
N VAL A 329 -24.02 32.19 -18.17
CA VAL A 329 -25.27 32.59 -18.82
C VAL A 329 -25.04 32.38 -20.33
N PRO A 330 -25.93 31.68 -21.05
CA PRO A 330 -25.79 31.55 -22.50
C PRO A 330 -25.98 32.93 -23.14
N ASP A 331 -25.00 33.35 -23.94
CA ASP A 331 -25.15 34.48 -24.85
C ASP A 331 -26.27 34.17 -25.85
N ILE A 332 -27.40 34.85 -25.67
CA ILE A 332 -28.39 35.02 -26.72
C ILE A 332 -27.97 36.28 -27.46
N ASN A 333 -27.30 36.14 -28.59
CA ASN A 333 -27.43 37.01 -29.78
C ASN A 333 -26.36 36.67 -30.83
N SER A 334 -26.75 35.90 -31.85
CA SER A 334 -26.39 36.26 -33.23
C SER A 334 -27.44 35.68 -34.17
N THR A 335 -28.50 36.45 -34.38
CA THR A 335 -29.15 36.51 -35.68
C THR A 335 -28.16 37.07 -36.68
N ASP A 336 -27.89 36.37 -37.78
CA ASP A 336 -28.08 37.02 -39.08
C ASP A 336 -28.34 35.99 -40.20
N PRO A 337 -29.26 36.29 -41.14
CA PRO A 337 -29.59 35.43 -42.25
C PRO A 337 -28.90 35.85 -43.56
N ARG A 338 -28.73 34.85 -44.44
CA ARG A 338 -28.35 34.89 -45.87
C ARG A 338 -26.86 35.00 -46.19
#